data_AF-A0A662WJT5-F1
#
_entry.id   AF-A0A662WJT5-F1
#
_cell.length_a   1.000
_cell.length_b   1.000
_cell.length_c   1.000
_cell.angle_alpha   90.00
_cell.angle_beta   90.00
_cell.angle_gamma   90.00
#
_symmetry.space_group_name_H-M   'P 1'
#
loop_
_entity.id
_entity.type
_entity.pdbx_description
1 polymer ?
#
loop_
_entity_poly.entity_id
_entity_poly.type
_entity_poly.pdbx_seq_one_letter_code
_entity_poly.pdbx_strand_id
1 'polypeptide(L)'
;GSTLSSACGSVCDSFEPCLTYNVSESTSCNSCKADADGVCNYVCYNIYRKDPTDRSRFVFFLTFGDYQSEEELAARAKDSTYDASVEGLPDNTSTYAWASNNIVTRIDPLDLPLATILAGGSNVDYSIKAKVASVDLAPDLLTSQTQVTQVLLMSMNLKAQVTAVRDLLPYTVTYVNLANTLLHTFPTDLLSLPSLTWLYVTVVVEPKHPSQSKTWLTLLFFWSMRRYLNLNYITSVNSSVGSTTITQL
;
A
#
# COMPACT_ATOMS: atom_id res chain seq x y z
N GLY A 1 2.84 -18.22 -4.69
CA GLY A 1 2.15 -16.92 -4.61
C GLY A 1 1.39 -16.70 -5.88
N SER A 2 0.23 -16.07 -5.76
CA SER A 2 -0.69 -15.73 -6.84
C SER A 2 -0.65 -14.23 -7.12
N THR A 3 -1.15 -13.86 -8.31
CA THR A 3 -1.19 -12.48 -8.78
C THR A 3 -2.62 -11.95 -8.77
N LEU A 4 -2.81 -10.77 -8.19
CA LEU A 4 -4.05 -9.99 -8.32
C LEU A 4 -3.94 -9.12 -9.58
N SER A 5 -4.94 -9.13 -10.46
CA SER A 5 -4.93 -8.36 -11.72
C SER A 5 -6.35 -8.03 -12.18
N SER A 6 -6.50 -7.05 -13.08
CA SER A 6 -7.75 -6.88 -13.86
C SER A 6 -7.78 -7.69 -15.16
N ALA A 7 -6.67 -8.34 -15.54
CA ALA A 7 -6.56 -9.15 -16.76
C ALA A 7 -7.11 -10.58 -16.56
N CYS A 8 -8.41 -10.70 -16.29
CA CYS A 8 -9.06 -11.93 -15.82
C CYS A 8 -9.76 -12.74 -16.92
N GLY A 9 -9.34 -12.60 -18.17
CA GLY A 9 -9.93 -13.35 -19.30
C GLY A 9 -11.45 -13.16 -19.44
N SER A 10 -11.98 -11.98 -19.09
CA SER A 10 -13.42 -11.64 -19.05
C SER A 10 -14.29 -12.46 -18.08
N VAL A 11 -13.69 -13.17 -17.12
CA VAL A 11 -14.40 -13.96 -16.10
C VAL A 11 -15.03 -13.07 -15.01
N CYS A 12 -14.38 -11.96 -14.68
CA CYS A 12 -14.84 -11.00 -13.67
C CYS A 12 -15.44 -9.75 -14.32
N ASP A 13 -16.35 -9.10 -13.61
CA ASP A 13 -16.98 -7.88 -14.09
C ASP A 13 -15.97 -6.71 -14.14
N SER A 14 -16.32 -5.66 -14.88
CA SER A 14 -15.48 -4.45 -14.94
C SER A 14 -15.24 -3.89 -13.54
N PHE A 15 -14.00 -3.48 -13.27
CA PHE A 15 -13.52 -3.00 -11.97
C PHE A 15 -13.51 -4.05 -10.85
N GLU A 16 -13.70 -5.33 -11.16
CA GLU A 16 -13.47 -6.43 -10.23
C GLU A 16 -12.13 -7.10 -10.52
N PRO A 17 -11.04 -6.72 -9.83
CA PRO A 17 -9.79 -7.44 -9.97
C PRO A 17 -9.95 -8.88 -9.48
N CYS A 18 -9.16 -9.77 -10.06
CA CYS A 18 -9.21 -11.19 -9.76
C CYS A 18 -7.87 -11.75 -9.31
N LEU A 19 -7.97 -12.85 -8.59
CA LEU A 19 -6.86 -13.72 -8.28
C LEU A 19 -6.97 -15.00 -9.11
N THR A 20 -5.88 -15.38 -9.77
CA THR A 20 -5.74 -16.70 -10.40
C THR A 20 -4.98 -17.65 -9.48
N TYR A 21 -5.53 -18.84 -9.22
CA TYR A 21 -4.83 -19.89 -8.47
C TYR A 21 -5.41 -21.28 -8.78
N ASN A 22 -4.57 -22.32 -8.63
CA ASN A 22 -5.01 -23.71 -8.76
C ASN A 22 -5.83 -24.10 -7.52
N VAL A 23 -7.12 -24.35 -7.69
CA VAL A 23 -8.08 -24.55 -6.58
C VAL A 23 -8.04 -25.99 -6.02
N SER A 24 -6.85 -26.57 -5.89
CA SER A 24 -6.68 -27.82 -5.15
C SER A 24 -6.56 -27.63 -3.64
N GLU A 25 -6.42 -26.39 -3.13
CA GLU A 25 -6.03 -26.14 -1.73
C GLU A 25 -6.91 -25.21 -0.88
N SER A 26 -7.94 -24.51 -1.39
CA SER A 26 -8.60 -23.46 -0.58
C SER A 26 -10.00 -23.81 -0.08
N THR A 27 -10.10 -24.12 1.21
CA THR A 27 -11.32 -24.17 2.03
C THR A 27 -11.96 -22.78 2.29
N SER A 28 -11.56 -21.71 1.60
CA SER A 28 -11.95 -20.32 1.94
C SER A 28 -12.72 -19.54 0.87
N CYS A 29 -13.07 -20.14 -0.28
CA CYS A 29 -13.59 -19.38 -1.43
C CYS A 29 -15.08 -19.60 -1.68
N ASN A 30 -15.92 -18.80 -1.00
CA ASN A 30 -17.35 -18.69 -1.31
C ASN A 30 -17.64 -17.90 -2.61
N SER A 31 -16.62 -17.48 -3.37
CA SER A 31 -16.72 -16.55 -4.52
C SER A 31 -15.91 -16.97 -5.74
N CYS A 32 -15.56 -18.25 -5.87
CA CYS A 32 -14.85 -18.73 -7.05
C CYS A 32 -15.72 -18.62 -8.32
N LYS A 33 -15.10 -18.20 -9.43
CA LYS A 33 -15.68 -18.19 -10.77
C LYS A 33 -14.94 -19.19 -11.65
N ALA A 34 -15.71 -19.98 -12.38
CA ALA A 34 -15.20 -20.92 -13.35
C ALA A 34 -14.80 -20.21 -14.64
N ASP A 35 -13.75 -20.70 -15.30
CA ASP A 35 -13.40 -20.32 -16.67
C ASP A 35 -14.33 -20.97 -17.70
N ALA A 36 -14.03 -20.75 -18.98
CA ALA A 36 -14.78 -21.31 -20.10
C ALA A 36 -14.81 -22.85 -20.11
N ASP A 37 -13.84 -23.49 -19.48
CA ASP A 37 -13.72 -24.95 -19.36
C ASP A 37 -14.44 -25.49 -18.10
N GLY A 38 -15.09 -24.61 -17.33
CA GLY A 38 -15.80 -24.97 -16.11
C GLY A 38 -14.89 -25.17 -14.89
N VAL A 39 -13.60 -24.83 -15.01
CA VAL A 39 -12.65 -24.99 -13.91
C VAL A 39 -12.67 -23.73 -13.05
N CYS A 40 -13.01 -23.91 -11.78
CA CYS A 40 -12.91 -22.87 -10.77
C CYS A 40 -11.43 -22.54 -10.58
N ASN A 41 -10.96 -21.45 -11.20
CA ASN A 41 -9.56 -20.99 -11.20
C ASN A 41 -9.43 -19.51 -10.80
N TYR A 42 -10.55 -18.81 -10.67
CA TYR A 42 -10.60 -17.36 -10.48
C TYR A 42 -11.38 -17.00 -9.22
N VAL A 43 -10.91 -16.00 -8.48
CA VAL A 43 -11.72 -15.31 -7.47
C VAL A 43 -11.82 -13.86 -7.87
N CYS A 44 -13.05 -13.39 -8.11
CA CYS A 44 -13.32 -11.99 -8.43
C CYS A 44 -13.58 -11.22 -7.14
N TYR A 45 -12.95 -10.07 -7.00
CA TYR A 45 -13.13 -9.18 -5.86
C TYR A 45 -13.96 -7.99 -6.27
N ASN A 46 -15.20 -7.95 -5.79
CA ASN A 46 -16.01 -6.75 -5.92
C ASN A 46 -15.35 -5.59 -5.14
N ILE A 47 -15.41 -4.38 -5.71
CA ILE A 47 -14.95 -3.12 -5.09
C ILE A 47 -15.50 -2.98 -3.66
N TYR A 48 -16.70 -3.50 -3.40
CA TYR A 48 -17.31 -3.56 -2.07
C TYR A 48 -17.89 -4.95 -1.77
N ARG A 49 -17.65 -5.47 -0.56
CA ARG A 49 -18.20 -6.78 -0.13
C ARG A 49 -19.65 -6.71 0.35
N LYS A 50 -20.12 -5.52 0.68
CA LYS A 50 -21.52 -5.17 0.95
C LYS A 50 -21.85 -3.99 0.06
N ASP A 51 -23.08 -3.80 -0.39
CA ASP A 51 -23.46 -2.62 -1.18
C ASP A 51 -23.26 -1.32 -0.36
N PRO A 52 -22.34 -0.44 -0.78
CA PRO A 52 -22.67 0.94 -1.00
C PRO A 52 -22.63 1.24 -2.50
N THR A 53 -23.58 2.05 -2.96
CA THR A 53 -23.72 2.50 -4.35
C THR A 53 -22.61 3.46 -4.81
N ASP A 54 -21.75 3.92 -3.90
CA ASP A 54 -20.69 4.88 -4.22
C ASP A 54 -19.48 4.16 -4.79
N ARG A 55 -19.38 4.03 -6.12
CA ARG A 55 -18.21 3.48 -6.82
C ARG A 55 -17.04 4.45 -6.93
N SER A 56 -16.96 5.49 -6.11
CA SER A 56 -15.86 6.47 -6.19
C SER A 56 -14.55 5.96 -5.59
N ARG A 57 -14.55 4.86 -4.80
CA ARG A 57 -13.34 4.37 -4.12
C ARG A 57 -13.19 2.85 -4.20
N PHE A 58 -11.98 2.37 -4.42
CA PHE A 58 -11.62 0.97 -4.28
C PHE A 58 -10.75 0.79 -3.05
N VAL A 59 -11.10 -0.18 -2.20
CA VAL A 59 -10.31 -0.55 -1.02
C VAL A 59 -10.04 -2.04 -1.07
N PHE A 60 -8.75 -2.40 -1.07
CA PHE A 60 -8.31 -3.77 -1.03
C PHE A 60 -7.29 -3.98 0.07
N PHE A 61 -7.58 -4.96 0.92
CA PHE A 61 -6.70 -5.37 2.00
C PHE A 61 -5.85 -6.57 1.61
N LEU A 62 -4.53 -6.44 1.74
CA LEU A 62 -3.63 -7.58 1.83
C LEU A 62 -3.44 -7.90 3.30
N THR A 63 -4.26 -8.80 3.84
CA THR A 63 -4.16 -9.16 5.25
C THR A 63 -2.79 -9.75 5.54
N PHE A 64 -2.23 -9.38 6.70
CA PHE A 64 -0.89 -9.81 7.06
C PHE A 64 -0.81 -11.34 7.07
N GLY A 65 0.26 -11.85 6.46
CA GLY A 65 0.61 -13.26 6.47
C GLY A 65 1.78 -13.52 7.42
N ASP A 66 2.54 -14.55 7.06
CA ASP A 66 3.69 -15.06 7.82
C ASP A 66 4.95 -14.23 7.55
N TYR A 67 4.89 -13.30 6.60
CA TYR A 67 5.99 -12.38 6.31
C TYR A 67 6.31 -11.49 7.52
N GLN A 68 7.61 -11.38 7.81
CA GLN A 68 8.15 -10.50 8.83
C GLN A 68 9.30 -9.69 8.25
N SER A 69 9.21 -8.36 8.35
CA SER A 69 10.31 -7.47 7.97
C SER A 69 11.39 -7.42 9.04
N GLU A 70 12.61 -7.00 8.67
CA GLU A 70 13.67 -6.72 9.65
C GLU A 70 13.23 -5.66 10.67
N GLU A 71 12.47 -4.66 10.20
CA GLU A 71 11.90 -3.60 11.03
C GLU A 71 10.84 -4.14 12.01
N GLU A 72 10.03 -5.13 11.61
CA GLU A 72 9.06 -5.80 12.48
C GLU A 72 9.77 -6.60 13.57
N LEU A 73 10.77 -7.41 13.19
CA LEU A 73 11.56 -8.19 14.14
C LEU A 73 12.25 -7.28 15.18
N ALA A 74 12.81 -6.16 14.73
CA ALA A 74 13.42 -5.17 15.62
C ALA A 74 12.39 -4.47 16.53
N ALA A 75 11.20 -4.17 16.01
CA ALA A 75 10.11 -3.57 16.80
C ALA A 75 9.62 -4.54 17.88
N ARG A 76 9.38 -5.81 17.54
CA ARG A 76 8.98 -6.86 18.49
C ARG A 76 10.04 -7.11 19.57
N ALA A 77 11.33 -7.09 19.20
CA ALA A 77 12.40 -7.24 20.17
C ALA A 77 12.47 -6.07 21.19
N LYS A 78 11.97 -4.89 20.82
CA LYS A 78 11.98 -3.69 21.68
C LYS A 78 10.70 -3.54 22.50
N ASP A 79 9.58 -4.06 22.01
CA ASP A 79 8.25 -3.90 22.62
C ASP A 79 7.57 -5.26 22.81
N SER A 80 7.51 -5.72 24.06
CA SER A 80 6.87 -6.99 24.43
C SER A 80 5.35 -7.00 24.21
N THR A 81 4.74 -5.85 23.95
CA THR A 81 3.29 -5.70 23.66
C THR A 81 3.01 -5.58 22.16
N TYR A 82 4.04 -5.68 21.31
CA TYR A 82 3.92 -5.51 19.87
C TYR A 82 2.87 -6.44 19.25
N ASP A 83 2.94 -7.74 19.55
CA ASP A 83 2.03 -8.73 18.96
C ASP A 83 0.59 -8.52 19.44
N ALA A 84 0.38 -8.20 20.72
CA ALA A 84 -0.94 -7.84 21.24
C ALA A 84 -1.50 -6.57 20.57
N SER A 85 -0.64 -5.61 20.22
CA SER A 85 -1.04 -4.40 19.49
C SER A 85 -1.44 -4.70 18.05
N VAL A 86 -0.77 -5.67 17.38
CA VAL A 86 -1.15 -6.14 16.05
C VAL A 86 -2.48 -6.90 16.10
N GLU A 87 -2.65 -7.81 17.05
CA GLU A 87 -3.89 -8.58 17.25
C GLU A 87 -5.08 -7.68 17.64
N GLY A 88 -4.81 -6.57 18.33
CA GLY A 88 -5.83 -5.60 18.74
C GLY A 88 -6.31 -4.66 17.63
N LEU A 89 -5.77 -4.75 16.41
CA LEU A 89 -6.22 -3.92 15.29
C LEU A 89 -7.68 -4.26 14.90
N PRO A 90 -8.53 -3.25 14.61
CA PRO A 90 -9.86 -3.51 14.09
C PRO A 90 -9.82 -4.25 12.75
N ASP A 91 -10.82 -5.10 12.50
CA ASP A 91 -10.92 -5.87 11.27
C ASP A 91 -12.09 -5.39 10.38
N ASN A 92 -11.77 -4.77 9.25
CA ASN A 92 -12.72 -4.24 8.28
C ASN A 92 -12.91 -5.18 7.06
N THR A 93 -12.42 -6.42 7.11
CA THR A 93 -12.51 -7.42 6.02
C THR A 93 -13.94 -7.91 5.73
N SER A 94 -14.89 -7.60 6.60
CA SER A 94 -16.32 -7.83 6.35
C SER A 94 -16.97 -6.75 5.48
N THR A 95 -16.29 -5.62 5.26
CA THR A 95 -16.78 -4.46 4.49
C THR A 95 -16.06 -4.35 3.15
N TYR A 96 -14.73 -4.52 3.13
CA TYR A 96 -13.90 -4.33 1.95
C TYR A 96 -13.31 -5.63 1.43
N ALA A 97 -12.92 -5.64 0.16
CA ALA A 97 -12.25 -6.77 -0.45
C ALA A 97 -10.90 -7.04 0.21
N TRP A 98 -10.53 -8.32 0.29
CA TRP A 98 -9.26 -8.71 0.89
C TRP A 98 -8.78 -10.07 0.41
N ALA A 99 -7.47 -10.25 0.48
CA ALA A 99 -6.81 -11.54 0.31
C ALA A 99 -5.62 -11.64 1.27
N SER A 100 -5.24 -12.87 1.65
CA SER A 100 -4.06 -13.08 2.48
C SER A 100 -2.78 -12.81 1.71
N ASN A 101 -1.83 -12.11 2.32
CA ASN A 101 -0.49 -11.93 1.78
C ASN A 101 0.35 -13.23 1.77
N ASN A 102 -0.10 -14.31 2.41
CA ASN A 102 0.45 -15.66 2.20
C ASN A 102 0.11 -16.22 0.81
N ILE A 103 -0.99 -15.72 0.22
CA ILE A 103 -1.47 -16.15 -1.10
C ILE A 103 -1.03 -15.15 -2.15
N VAL A 104 -1.34 -13.86 -1.96
CA VAL A 104 -1.05 -12.80 -2.93
C VAL A 104 0.36 -12.26 -2.72
N THR A 105 1.22 -12.51 -3.70
CA THR A 105 2.62 -12.05 -3.68
C THR A 105 2.89 -10.95 -4.70
N ARG A 106 1.96 -10.73 -5.63
CA ARG A 106 2.09 -9.72 -6.69
C ARG A 106 0.75 -9.08 -7.04
N ILE A 107 0.78 -7.81 -7.40
CA ILE A 107 -0.35 -7.07 -7.97
C ILE A 107 0.07 -6.52 -9.31
N ASP A 108 -0.58 -7.00 -10.36
CA ASP A 108 -0.44 -6.53 -11.73
C ASP A 108 -1.36 -5.33 -11.99
N PRO A 109 -1.28 -4.68 -13.17
CA PRO A 109 -2.09 -3.51 -13.47
C PRO A 109 -3.57 -3.71 -13.18
N LEU A 110 -4.15 -2.70 -12.53
CA LEU A 110 -5.53 -2.70 -12.11
C LEU A 110 -6.32 -1.63 -12.88
N ASP A 111 -7.54 -1.98 -13.26
CA ASP A 111 -8.56 -1.09 -13.81
C ASP A 111 -9.55 -0.74 -12.70
N LEU A 112 -9.47 0.49 -12.19
CA LEU A 112 -10.06 0.88 -10.89
C LEU A 112 -10.78 2.26 -10.95
N PRO A 113 -11.69 2.54 -10.00
CA PRO A 113 -12.37 3.83 -9.89
C PRO A 113 -11.48 4.99 -9.38
N LEU A 114 -12.08 6.20 -9.28
CA LEU A 114 -11.43 7.49 -8.97
C LEU A 114 -10.44 7.52 -7.79
N ALA A 115 -10.72 6.81 -6.69
CA ALA A 115 -9.80 6.69 -5.56
C ALA A 115 -9.42 5.23 -5.34
N THR A 116 -8.14 4.96 -5.13
CA THR A 116 -7.63 3.60 -4.95
C THR A 116 -6.83 3.50 -3.66
N ILE A 117 -7.22 2.55 -2.81
CA ILE A 117 -6.59 2.24 -1.53
C ILE A 117 -6.16 0.78 -1.56
N LEU A 118 -4.85 0.56 -1.55
CA LEU A 118 -4.25 -0.74 -1.32
C LEU A 118 -3.57 -0.69 0.05
N ALA A 119 -4.00 -1.52 0.98
CA ALA A 119 -3.50 -1.50 2.35
C ALA A 119 -3.07 -2.89 2.82
N GLY A 120 -1.90 -2.99 3.44
CA GLY A 120 -1.52 -4.15 4.22
C GLY A 120 -2.26 -4.19 5.56
N GLY A 121 -2.70 -5.37 5.97
CA GLY A 121 -3.51 -5.58 7.16
C GLY A 121 -5.00 -5.65 6.83
N SER A 122 -5.85 -5.28 7.78
CA SER A 122 -7.31 -5.37 7.69
C SER A 122 -8.01 -4.03 7.97
N ASN A 123 -7.25 -2.93 7.98
CA ASN A 123 -7.74 -1.60 8.36
C ASN A 123 -6.95 -0.49 7.65
N VAL A 124 -7.63 0.63 7.35
CA VAL A 124 -7.03 1.81 6.69
C VAL A 124 -6.75 2.98 7.63
N ASP A 125 -7.39 3.00 8.80
CA ASP A 125 -7.31 4.10 9.77
C ASP A 125 -6.17 3.90 10.78
N TYR A 126 -5.80 2.64 11.02
CA TYR A 126 -4.79 2.24 11.99
C TYR A 126 -3.69 1.44 11.30
N SER A 127 -2.44 1.71 11.70
CA SER A 127 -1.28 0.92 11.30
C SER A 127 -0.37 0.69 12.50
N ILE A 128 0.22 -0.50 12.57
CA ILE A 128 1.31 -0.79 13.50
C ILE A 128 2.61 -0.57 12.75
N LYS A 129 3.48 0.28 13.30
CA LYS A 129 4.78 0.58 12.71
C LYS A 129 5.54 -0.70 12.40
N ALA A 130 6.17 -0.74 11.23
CA ALA A 130 6.92 -1.87 10.69
C ALA A 130 6.09 -3.11 10.31
N LYS A 131 4.83 -3.23 10.74
CA LYS A 131 3.96 -4.33 10.29
C LYS A 131 3.44 -4.01 8.91
N VAL A 132 3.89 -4.77 7.92
CA VAL A 132 3.57 -4.54 6.51
C VAL A 132 3.26 -5.83 5.77
N ALA A 133 2.53 -5.74 4.66
CA ALA A 133 2.42 -6.80 3.67
C ALA A 133 3.62 -6.75 2.70
N SER A 134 4.17 -7.91 2.34
CA SER A 134 5.22 -8.05 1.32
C SER A 134 4.60 -8.40 -0.03
N VAL A 135 4.56 -7.44 -0.94
CA VAL A 135 3.92 -7.60 -2.24
C VAL A 135 4.74 -6.92 -3.34
N ASP A 136 4.88 -7.60 -4.47
CA ASP A 136 5.45 -7.01 -5.69
C ASP A 136 4.36 -6.20 -6.41
N LEU A 137 4.65 -4.94 -6.75
CA LEU A 137 3.71 -4.10 -7.50
C LEU A 137 4.24 -3.94 -8.91
N ALA A 138 3.40 -4.21 -9.91
CA ALA A 138 3.79 -4.00 -11.29
C ALA A 138 4.19 -2.53 -11.53
N PRO A 139 5.27 -2.26 -12.29
CA PRO A 139 5.74 -0.89 -12.54
C PRO A 139 4.68 0.03 -13.15
N ASP A 140 3.68 -0.53 -13.82
CA ASP A 140 2.58 0.16 -14.48
C ASP A 140 1.23 0.04 -13.74
N LEU A 141 1.26 -0.27 -12.43
CA LEU A 141 0.10 -0.63 -11.60
C LEU A 141 -1.17 0.18 -11.89
N LEU A 142 -1.08 1.52 -11.88
CA LEU A 142 -2.19 2.44 -12.12
C LEU A 142 -1.89 3.46 -13.23
N THR A 143 -0.81 3.30 -13.98
CA THR A 143 -0.30 4.35 -14.89
C THR A 143 -1.32 4.75 -15.96
N SER A 144 -2.09 3.79 -16.47
CA SER A 144 -3.14 4.01 -17.48
C SER A 144 -4.45 4.56 -16.90
N GLN A 145 -4.59 4.62 -15.58
CA GLN A 145 -5.85 4.93 -14.89
C GLN A 145 -6.00 6.44 -14.68
N THR A 146 -6.22 7.18 -15.76
CA THR A 146 -6.36 8.66 -15.76
C THR A 146 -7.49 9.22 -14.90
N GLN A 147 -8.50 8.40 -14.60
CA GLN A 147 -9.58 8.72 -13.67
C GLN A 147 -9.12 8.73 -12.21
N VAL A 148 -8.03 8.03 -11.88
CA VAL A 148 -7.53 7.93 -10.51
C VAL A 148 -6.85 9.24 -10.12
N THR A 149 -7.34 9.85 -9.04
CA THR A 149 -6.84 11.13 -8.50
C THR A 149 -6.30 11.01 -7.08
N GLN A 150 -6.60 9.90 -6.39
CA GLN A 150 -6.13 9.63 -5.04
C GLN A 150 -5.61 8.20 -4.95
N VAL A 151 -4.38 8.03 -4.49
CA VAL A 151 -3.74 6.72 -4.28
C VAL A 151 -3.20 6.61 -2.87
N LEU A 152 -3.62 5.58 -2.16
CA LEU A 152 -3.11 5.24 -0.84
C LEU A 152 -2.48 3.85 -0.92
N LEU A 153 -1.16 3.76 -0.71
CA LEU A 153 -0.40 2.52 -0.56
C LEU A 153 0.08 2.46 0.88
N MET A 154 -0.65 1.75 1.74
CA MET A 154 -0.44 1.79 3.19
C MET A 154 0.06 0.45 3.72
N SER A 155 1.01 0.47 4.67
CA SER A 155 1.50 -0.74 5.33
C SER A 155 1.99 -1.80 4.32
N MET A 156 2.68 -1.37 3.26
CA MET A 156 3.25 -2.24 2.22
C MET A 156 4.77 -2.14 2.21
N ASN A 157 5.48 -3.26 2.04
CA ASN A 157 6.93 -3.21 1.90
C ASN A 157 7.32 -2.64 0.52
N LEU A 158 7.64 -1.35 0.47
CA LEU A 158 8.14 -0.67 -0.73
C LEU A 158 9.65 -0.40 -0.67
N LYS A 159 10.38 -1.00 0.28
CA LYS A 159 11.82 -0.78 0.52
C LYS A 159 12.66 -0.95 -0.76
N ALA A 160 12.35 -1.97 -1.56
CA ALA A 160 13.06 -2.27 -2.81
C ALA A 160 12.52 -1.50 -4.04
N GLN A 161 11.42 -0.76 -3.91
CA GLN A 161 10.70 -0.12 -5.02
C GLN A 161 10.74 1.42 -4.97
N VAL A 162 11.58 2.01 -4.11
CA VAL A 162 11.61 3.47 -3.86
C VAL A 162 11.74 4.32 -5.13
N THR A 163 12.56 3.91 -6.11
CA THR A 163 12.74 4.62 -7.39
C THR A 163 11.60 4.36 -8.37
N ALA A 164 10.82 3.31 -8.17
CA ALA A 164 9.72 2.91 -9.05
C ALA A 164 8.36 3.47 -8.60
N VAL A 165 8.25 4.01 -7.37
CA VAL A 165 6.95 4.45 -6.80
C VAL A 165 6.23 5.46 -7.70
N ARG A 166 6.98 6.33 -8.38
CA ARG A 166 6.40 7.31 -9.33
C ARG A 166 5.72 6.62 -10.51
N ASP A 167 6.30 5.55 -11.03
CA ASP A 167 5.82 4.87 -12.23
C ASP A 167 4.53 4.09 -11.96
N LEU A 168 4.33 3.63 -10.72
CA LEU A 168 3.08 2.99 -10.26
C LEU A 168 1.85 3.89 -10.43
N LEU A 169 2.03 5.21 -10.55
CA LEU A 169 0.98 6.21 -10.39
C LEU A 169 0.62 6.90 -11.72
N PRO A 170 -0.67 7.23 -11.94
CA PRO A 170 -1.07 8.05 -13.08
C PRO A 170 -0.63 9.50 -12.88
N TYR A 171 -0.38 10.22 -13.99
CA TYR A 171 0.00 11.64 -13.97
C TYR A 171 -1.09 12.58 -13.41
N THR A 172 -2.33 12.10 -13.33
CA THR A 172 -3.51 12.80 -12.81
C THR A 172 -3.62 12.77 -11.29
N VAL A 173 -2.77 12.00 -10.60
CA VAL A 173 -2.85 11.85 -9.14
C VAL A 173 -2.62 13.19 -8.46
N THR A 174 -3.53 13.55 -7.56
CA THR A 174 -3.50 14.78 -6.76
C THR A 174 -3.18 14.51 -5.29
N TYR A 175 -3.47 13.31 -4.80
CA TYR A 175 -3.21 12.88 -3.44
C TYR A 175 -2.51 11.52 -3.42
N VAL A 176 -1.36 11.44 -2.74
CA VAL A 176 -0.62 10.19 -2.53
C VAL A 176 -0.35 9.99 -1.04
N ASN A 177 -0.62 8.79 -0.52
CA ASN A 177 -0.27 8.39 0.84
C ASN A 177 0.55 7.11 0.84
N LEU A 178 1.76 7.19 1.40
CA LEU A 178 2.74 6.11 1.53
C LEU A 178 3.06 5.83 3.01
N ALA A 179 2.03 5.79 3.86
CA ALA A 179 2.19 5.52 5.28
C ALA A 179 2.70 4.09 5.55
N ASN A 180 3.64 3.97 6.48
CA ASN A 180 4.16 2.68 6.96
C ASN A 180 4.69 1.78 5.82
N THR A 181 5.40 2.35 4.84
CA THR A 181 5.82 1.63 3.62
C THR A 181 7.24 1.04 3.66
N LEU A 182 7.89 1.09 4.84
CA LEU A 182 9.31 0.76 5.03
C LEU A 182 10.29 1.52 4.11
N LEU A 183 9.88 2.64 3.51
CA LEU A 183 10.79 3.49 2.73
C LEU A 183 11.85 4.06 3.66
N HIS A 184 13.13 3.86 3.34
CA HIS A 184 14.26 4.44 4.10
C HIS A 184 14.73 5.78 3.54
N THR A 185 14.34 6.08 2.31
CA THR A 185 14.67 7.32 1.62
C THR A 185 13.40 7.93 1.03
N PHE A 186 13.39 9.25 0.92
CA PHE A 186 12.27 9.95 0.31
C PHE A 186 12.24 9.68 -1.21
N PRO A 187 11.11 9.23 -1.79
CA PRO A 187 10.96 8.98 -3.22
C PRO A 187 10.84 10.31 -3.99
N THR A 188 11.97 10.93 -4.32
CA THR A 188 12.04 12.25 -4.96
C THR A 188 11.32 12.32 -6.29
N ASP A 189 11.22 11.21 -7.01
CA ASP A 189 10.60 11.17 -8.33
C ASP A 189 9.09 11.47 -8.27
N LEU A 190 8.43 11.29 -7.12
CA LEU A 190 7.04 11.73 -6.92
C LEU A 190 6.85 13.23 -7.15
N LEU A 191 7.91 14.04 -6.98
CA LEU A 191 7.87 15.48 -7.21
C LEU A 191 7.76 15.84 -8.71
N SER A 192 7.96 14.87 -9.60
CA SER A 192 7.76 15.03 -11.05
C SER A 192 6.28 14.94 -11.47
N LEU A 193 5.40 14.44 -10.58
CA LEU A 193 3.97 14.34 -10.87
C LEU A 193 3.35 15.75 -10.93
N PRO A 194 2.80 16.16 -12.10
CA PRO A 194 2.41 17.55 -12.33
C PRO A 194 1.12 17.95 -11.61
N SER A 195 0.28 16.98 -11.24
CA SER A 195 -1.01 17.21 -10.60
C SER A 195 -0.98 16.98 -9.08
N LEU A 196 0.12 16.44 -8.56
CA LEU A 196 0.23 16.07 -7.15
C LEU A 196 0.12 17.31 -6.29
N THR A 197 -0.81 17.37 -5.35
CA THR A 197 -0.99 18.52 -4.45
C THR A 197 -0.78 18.15 -2.99
N TRP A 198 -1.00 16.88 -2.65
CA TRP A 198 -0.88 16.33 -1.31
C TRP A 198 -0.04 15.06 -1.34
N LEU A 199 1.00 15.03 -0.52
CA LEU A 199 1.82 13.85 -0.31
C LEU A 199 1.99 13.59 1.19
N TYR A 200 1.56 12.41 1.61
CA TYR A 200 1.84 11.85 2.92
C TYR A 200 2.86 10.73 2.74
N VAL A 201 3.99 10.79 3.44
CA VAL A 201 4.97 9.69 3.44
C VAL A 201 5.55 9.50 4.84
N THR A 202 5.71 8.26 5.25
CA THR A 202 6.48 7.91 6.46
C THR A 202 7.75 7.20 6.03
N VAL A 203 8.91 7.72 6.44
CA VAL A 203 10.21 7.09 6.20
C VAL A 203 10.82 6.52 7.48
N VAL A 204 11.48 5.38 7.36
CA VAL A 204 12.34 4.80 8.40
C VAL A 204 13.67 5.52 8.37
N VAL A 205 14.05 6.13 9.48
CA VAL A 205 15.35 6.77 9.65
C VAL A 205 16.26 5.83 10.42
N GLU A 206 17.35 5.43 9.77
CA GLU A 206 18.36 4.60 10.41
C GLU A 206 19.21 5.43 11.38
N PRO A 207 19.48 4.89 12.59
CA PRO A 207 20.31 5.58 13.57
C PRO A 207 21.78 5.59 13.12
N LYS A 208 22.48 6.71 13.36
CA LYS A 208 23.93 6.81 13.11
C LYS A 208 24.78 5.91 14.02
N HIS A 209 24.23 5.49 15.16
CA HIS A 209 24.89 4.59 16.10
C HIS A 209 24.03 3.36 16.39
N PRO A 210 24.62 2.14 16.45
CA PRO A 210 23.88 0.90 16.70
C PRO A 210 23.11 0.85 18.03
N SER A 211 23.48 1.69 19.01
CA SER A 211 22.82 1.80 20.31
C SER A 211 21.57 2.69 20.29
N GLN A 212 21.32 3.44 19.22
CA GLN A 212 20.14 4.28 19.07
C GLN A 212 19.04 3.49 18.34
N SER A 213 17.77 3.76 18.67
CA SER A 213 16.66 3.10 17.97
C SER A 213 16.33 3.78 16.65
N LYS A 214 15.94 2.99 15.63
CA LYS A 214 15.31 3.49 14.40
C LYS A 214 14.15 4.44 14.75
N THR A 215 14.13 5.60 14.10
CA THR A 215 13.07 6.61 14.27
C THR A 215 12.24 6.70 12.99
N TRP A 216 10.95 6.99 13.13
CA TRP A 216 10.07 7.17 11.98
C TRP A 216 9.82 8.67 11.77
N LEU A 217 10.09 9.17 10.58
CA LEU A 217 9.77 10.54 10.20
C LEU A 217 8.57 10.55 9.27
N THR A 218 7.53 11.28 9.66
CA THR A 218 6.39 11.57 8.78
C THR A 218 6.61 12.92 8.11
N LEU A 219 6.51 12.94 6.79
CA LEU A 219 6.55 14.15 5.98
C LEU A 219 5.17 14.38 5.37
N LEU A 220 4.66 15.59 5.54
CA LEU A 220 3.42 16.09 4.95
C LEU A 220 3.76 17.23 4.01
N PHE A 221 3.55 17.04 2.71
CA PHE A 221 3.75 18.08 1.71
C PHE A 221 2.44 18.60 1.16
N PHE A 222 2.35 19.92 1.08
CA PHE A 222 1.29 20.68 0.46
C PHE A 222 1.93 21.50 -0.66
N TRP A 223 1.38 21.46 -1.87
CA TRP A 223 2.03 22.07 -3.04
C TRP A 223 2.23 23.59 -2.98
N SER A 224 1.50 24.30 -2.11
CA SER A 224 1.79 25.70 -1.78
C SER A 224 3.19 25.91 -1.18
N MET A 225 3.87 24.86 -0.72
CA MET A 225 5.22 24.88 -0.15
C MET A 225 6.36 24.57 -1.14
N ARG A 226 6.07 24.31 -2.43
CA ARG A 226 7.08 23.97 -3.45
C ARG A 226 8.15 25.06 -3.66
N ARG A 227 7.87 26.30 -3.24
CA ARG A 227 8.81 27.45 -3.32
C ARG A 227 9.82 27.54 -2.17
N TYR A 228 9.70 26.75 -1.12
CA TYR A 228 10.43 26.95 0.15
C TYR A 228 11.30 25.77 0.60
N LEU A 229 11.29 24.66 -0.12
CA LEU A 229 12.02 23.45 0.27
C LEU A 229 13.33 23.34 -0.51
N ASN A 230 14.46 23.57 0.19
CA ASN A 230 15.78 23.19 -0.32
C ASN A 230 15.92 21.66 -0.23
N LEU A 231 15.61 20.99 -1.34
CA LEU A 231 15.56 19.51 -1.46
C LEU A 231 16.88 18.80 -1.14
N ASN A 232 18.01 19.53 -1.10
CA ASN A 232 19.31 18.96 -0.71
C ASN A 232 19.35 18.50 0.77
N TYR A 233 18.49 19.04 1.64
CA TYR A 233 18.45 18.66 3.07
C TYR A 233 17.67 17.37 3.36
N ILE A 234 16.84 16.89 2.42
CA ILE A 234 16.01 15.67 2.60
C ILE A 234 16.77 14.40 2.16
N THR A 235 18.00 14.54 1.69
CA THR A 235 18.89 13.40 1.36
C THR A 235 19.53 12.76 2.59
N SER A 236 19.50 13.42 3.76
CA SER A 236 19.96 12.86 5.02
C SER A 236 19.14 13.39 6.19
N VAL A 237 18.12 12.64 6.62
CA VAL A 237 17.34 12.98 7.81
C VAL A 237 18.16 12.61 9.04
N ASN A 238 18.73 13.63 9.69
CA ASN A 238 19.50 13.50 10.92
C ASN A 238 18.54 13.23 12.10
N SER A 239 18.83 12.24 12.95
CA SER A 239 17.99 11.72 14.03
C SER A 239 17.68 12.68 15.19
N SER A 240 17.83 13.99 15.01
CA SER A 240 17.62 15.01 16.05
C SER A 240 16.44 15.94 15.80
N VAL A 241 15.60 15.68 14.81
CA VAL A 241 14.47 16.59 14.47
C VAL A 241 13.15 15.85 14.71
N GLY A 242 12.57 16.08 15.89
CA GLY A 242 11.19 15.67 16.18
C GLY A 242 10.22 16.42 15.29
N SER A 243 9.18 15.71 14.81
CA SER A 243 7.96 16.23 14.16
C SER A 243 8.05 17.68 13.67
N THR A 244 8.90 17.96 12.68
CA THR A 244 8.86 19.24 12.00
C THR A 244 7.74 19.20 10.97
N THR A 245 6.61 19.81 11.31
CA THR A 245 5.91 20.61 10.31
C THR A 245 6.96 21.58 9.78
N ILE A 246 7.46 21.38 8.57
CA ILE A 246 8.36 22.35 7.93
C ILE A 246 7.49 23.57 7.62
N THR A 247 7.34 24.42 8.61
CA THR A 247 6.72 25.73 8.52
C THR A 247 7.87 26.71 8.65
N GLN A 248 8.14 27.44 7.56
CA GLN A 248 9.04 28.58 7.47
C GLN A 248 10.55 28.31 7.60
N LEU A 249 11.25 28.53 6.49
CA LEU A 249 12.40 29.45 6.42
C LEU A 249 12.11 30.44 5.30
#